data_AF-A0A2T4UW99-F1
#
_entry.id   AF-A0A2T4UW99-F1
#
_cell.length_a   1.000
_cell.length_b   1.000
_cell.length_c   1.000
_cell.angle_alpha   90.00
_cell.angle_beta   90.00
_cell.angle_gamma   90.00
#
_symmetry.space_group_name_H-M   'P 1'
#
loop_
_entity.id
_entity.type
_entity.pdbx_description
1 polymer ?
#
loop_
_entity_poly.entity_id
_entity_poly.type
_entity_poly.pdbx_seq_one_letter_code
_entity_poly.pdbx_strand_id
1 'polypeptide(L)'
;MSPHDDAAGRASSTSSSLRRRTIVGGALSGALALGAATLPATAASAAPIRGLPGEISRKINVPTQNKRVLYDNLVVSIGGDSARIFIPQSVKPNQTTPVPVIWFIHSAQADHNSLNSVFKYPAELAVEKGAIAICQTLGGTLWTNDTAQGHQRNGYAYLSGLFPIRASYMWSLSAGGALACENYGSKVIPGINGLYLVNGVYDLRDIHDRSLRGRISIGDAFGSTAQIDAHNPKRLPSSAWAGTNIRVVVSDADHVDTSVPPTLHGLALVAKAKSTAKEASVRYHTLGHNPPSWANQDGIDAIFRWHAALGTTTPPTTTPVAVPAPVARWDFAQTSGPFTASNGAFPLSQIGSTAAATIATPFGRGLALKGSSALAVPKASVGALNRGAGSGKVTVAAWVRQNDPNTGCVAGVWSDSAGAAGRSYGLFYDVSSYGGADRACFYVSRSGGATPGYPYPRDYSATKTLMTPGVWQLHVGTYDGAVATSYLNGVASAYPSFTDSTGATYARNPYAFSSGLNPLPADFTVGASRTGGVLGNFAIADVARLRVWDVALTAAQVKAIYTQESALL
;
A
#
# COMPACT_ATOMS: atom_id res chain seq x y z
N MET A 1 32.26 -45.88 42.98
CA MET A 1 31.30 -46.85 43.53
C MET A 1 30.32 -47.25 42.43
N SER A 2 30.66 -48.31 41.69
CA SER A 2 29.66 -49.34 41.32
C SER A 2 29.23 -50.06 42.62
N PRO A 3 28.14 -50.85 42.69
CA PRO A 3 27.64 -51.76 41.63
C PRO A 3 26.09 -51.87 41.59
N HIS A 4 25.36 -52.72 40.84
CA HIS A 4 25.50 -53.99 40.07
C HIS A 4 24.29 -53.98 39.08
N ASP A 5 24.37 -54.32 37.77
CA ASP A 5 24.56 -55.64 37.11
C ASP A 5 23.62 -56.73 37.70
N ASP A 6 22.81 -57.50 36.97
CA ASP A 6 23.03 -58.37 35.81
C ASP A 6 21.65 -58.76 35.23
N ALA A 7 21.36 -59.21 34.01
CA ALA A 7 22.06 -59.66 32.80
C ALA A 7 21.44 -61.01 32.33
N ALA A 8 21.60 -61.26 31.02
CA ALA A 8 21.52 -62.52 30.28
C ALA A 8 20.14 -63.00 29.76
N GLY A 9 19.99 -63.42 28.49
CA GLY A 9 20.97 -63.54 27.41
C GLY A 9 20.45 -64.21 26.11
N ARG A 10 21.22 -63.97 25.02
CA ARG A 10 21.52 -64.76 23.79
C ARG A 10 20.37 -65.33 22.92
N ALA A 11 20.25 -65.00 21.61
CA ALA A 11 21.01 -65.45 20.40
C ALA A 11 20.89 -66.97 20.11
N SER A 12 20.63 -67.52 18.90
CA SER A 12 20.78 -67.09 17.50
C SER A 12 20.03 -68.02 16.50
N SER A 13 19.84 -67.51 15.27
CA SER A 13 19.86 -68.17 13.94
C SER A 13 18.82 -69.23 13.51
N THR A 14 18.16 -69.01 12.37
CA THR A 14 18.35 -69.78 11.11
C THR A 14 17.60 -69.13 9.93
N SER A 15 18.19 -69.30 8.74
CA SER A 15 17.87 -68.74 7.42
C SER A 15 16.85 -69.54 6.60
N SER A 16 16.08 -68.88 5.73
CA SER A 16 15.71 -69.27 4.33
C SER A 16 14.58 -68.33 3.87
N SER A 17 14.32 -67.94 2.62
CA SER A 17 14.93 -68.13 1.30
C SER A 17 14.37 -67.01 0.38
N LEU A 18 15.13 -66.63 -0.65
CA LEU A 18 14.71 -65.71 -1.71
C LEU A 18 13.57 -66.27 -2.57
N ARG A 19 12.65 -65.41 -3.04
CA ARG A 19 12.17 -65.45 -4.45
C ARG A 19 11.83 -64.06 -5.00
N ARG A 20 12.55 -63.68 -6.06
CA ARG A 20 12.16 -62.66 -7.05
C ARG A 20 11.00 -63.18 -7.89
N ARG A 21 10.06 -62.32 -8.26
CA ARG A 21 9.32 -62.44 -9.54
C ARG A 21 9.14 -61.07 -10.17
N THR A 22 9.86 -60.90 -11.26
CA THR A 22 9.62 -59.93 -12.33
C THR A 22 8.42 -60.41 -13.17
N ILE A 23 7.48 -59.53 -13.51
CA ILE A 23 6.67 -59.66 -14.73
C ILE A 23 6.66 -58.29 -15.43
N VAL A 24 7.07 -58.35 -16.69
CA VAL A 24 7.09 -57.28 -17.69
C VAL A 24 5.79 -57.34 -18.49
N GLY A 25 5.27 -56.16 -18.87
CA GLY A 25 4.70 -55.93 -20.20
C GLY A 25 3.18 -56.05 -20.36
N GLY A 26 2.56 -54.96 -20.80
CA GLY A 26 1.19 -54.96 -21.34
C GLY A 26 0.57 -53.57 -21.42
N ALA A 27 1.04 -52.75 -22.36
CA ALA A 27 0.44 -51.46 -22.69
C ALA A 27 -0.89 -51.63 -23.45
N LEU A 28 -1.88 -50.79 -23.15
CA LEU A 28 -2.91 -50.39 -24.11
C LEU A 28 -3.33 -48.93 -23.84
N SER A 29 -2.76 -48.10 -24.69
CA SER A 29 -3.15 -46.79 -25.20
C SER A 29 -4.53 -46.24 -24.81
N GLY A 30 -4.53 -45.07 -24.19
CA GLY A 30 -5.66 -44.16 -24.10
C GLY A 30 -5.13 -42.72 -24.06
N ALA A 31 -4.87 -42.16 -25.22
CA ALA A 31 -4.32 -40.82 -25.40
C ALA A 31 -5.37 -39.74 -25.07
N LEU A 32 -5.08 -38.92 -24.07
CA LEU A 32 -5.58 -37.54 -23.98
C LEU A 32 -4.37 -36.63 -23.78
N ALA A 33 -3.81 -36.20 -24.92
CA ALA A 33 -2.79 -35.18 -24.97
C ALA A 33 -3.43 -33.82 -24.65
N LEU A 34 -3.36 -33.40 -23.39
CA LEU A 34 -3.39 -31.99 -23.02
C LEU A 34 -1.93 -31.56 -22.90
N GLY A 35 -1.49 -30.75 -23.87
CA GLY A 35 -0.12 -30.28 -23.98
C GLY A 35 0.36 -29.63 -22.69
N ALA A 36 1.21 -30.35 -21.96
CA ALA A 36 2.07 -29.75 -20.96
C ALA A 36 3.13 -28.96 -21.72
N ALA A 37 2.87 -27.68 -21.98
CA ALA A 37 3.92 -26.72 -22.22
C ALA A 37 4.73 -26.60 -20.93
N THR A 38 5.73 -27.48 -20.74
CA THR A 38 6.79 -27.28 -19.76
C THR A 38 7.67 -26.15 -20.27
N LEU A 39 7.26 -24.91 -19.98
CA LEU A 39 8.22 -23.83 -19.93
C LEU A 39 9.23 -24.17 -18.82
N PRO A 40 10.54 -24.06 -19.06
CA PRO A 40 11.49 -24.24 -17.99
C PRO A 40 11.23 -23.13 -16.97
N ALA A 41 10.70 -23.50 -15.81
CA ALA A 41 10.86 -22.67 -14.64
C ALA A 41 12.36 -22.59 -14.41
N THR A 42 13.00 -21.50 -14.86
CA THR A 42 14.30 -21.13 -14.35
C THR A 42 14.11 -20.95 -12.85
N ALA A 43 14.44 -21.97 -12.07
CA ALA A 43 14.56 -21.86 -10.63
C ALA A 43 15.47 -20.65 -10.41
N ALA A 44 14.94 -19.57 -9.83
CA ALA A 44 15.72 -18.39 -9.55
C ALA A 44 16.98 -18.87 -8.82
N SER A 45 18.16 -18.65 -9.40
CA SER A 45 19.40 -19.07 -8.78
C SER A 45 19.46 -18.41 -7.40
N ALA A 46 19.49 -19.23 -6.34
CA ALA A 46 19.62 -18.74 -4.98
C ALA A 46 20.89 -17.87 -4.93
N ALA A 47 20.68 -16.57 -4.74
CA ALA A 47 21.73 -15.58 -4.69
C ALA A 47 21.28 -14.44 -3.78
N PRO A 48 22.21 -13.71 -3.15
CA PRO A 48 21.87 -12.51 -2.40
C PRO A 48 21.07 -11.52 -3.26
N ILE A 49 20.17 -10.78 -2.63
CA ILE A 49 19.51 -9.63 -3.26
C ILE A 49 20.46 -8.43 -3.28
N ARG A 50 20.24 -7.52 -4.24
CA ARG A 50 20.90 -6.21 -4.22
C ARG A 50 20.46 -5.43 -2.97
N GLY A 51 21.30 -4.49 -2.54
CA GLY A 51 21.03 -3.70 -1.34
C GLY A 51 19.67 -2.99 -1.42
N LEU A 52 18.99 -2.91 -0.28
CA LEU A 52 17.66 -2.30 -0.22
C LEU A 52 17.74 -0.80 0.13
N PRO A 53 16.75 0.03 -0.27
CA PRO A 53 16.69 1.42 0.14
C PRO A 53 16.68 1.56 1.67
N GLY A 54 17.50 2.45 2.22
CA GLY A 54 17.59 2.66 3.66
C GLY A 54 18.26 1.52 4.43
N GLU A 55 18.99 0.60 3.77
CA GLU A 55 19.74 -0.46 4.43
C GLU A 55 20.79 0.10 5.41
N ILE A 56 20.71 -0.37 6.65
CA ILE A 56 21.63 -0.05 7.76
C ILE A 56 22.68 -1.15 7.90
N SER A 57 22.26 -2.41 7.81
CA SER A 57 23.17 -3.55 7.93
C SER A 57 22.65 -4.76 7.18
N ARG A 58 23.56 -5.65 6.78
CA ARG A 58 23.22 -6.91 6.12
C ARG A 58 24.12 -8.07 6.53
N LYS A 59 23.52 -9.25 6.56
CA LYS A 59 24.22 -10.54 6.56
C LYS A 59 23.59 -11.40 5.46
N ILE A 60 24.39 -11.73 4.45
CA ILE A 60 23.95 -12.51 3.29
C ILE A 60 24.32 -13.99 3.46
N ASN A 61 23.73 -14.86 2.65
CA ASN A 61 23.98 -16.30 2.63
C ASN A 61 23.78 -16.95 4.00
N VAL A 62 22.79 -16.48 4.78
CA VAL A 62 22.46 -17.08 6.07
C VAL A 62 21.66 -18.36 5.79
N PRO A 63 22.10 -19.53 6.25
CA PRO A 63 21.33 -20.75 6.09
C PRO A 63 20.29 -20.86 7.21
N THR A 64 19.05 -21.22 6.87
CA THR A 64 18.05 -21.61 7.87
C THR A 64 18.51 -22.83 8.66
N GLN A 65 18.03 -22.95 9.90
CA GLN A 65 18.43 -24.03 10.81
C GLN A 65 18.07 -25.43 10.28
N ASN A 66 16.89 -25.62 9.69
CA ASN A 66 16.39 -26.96 9.35
C ASN A 66 16.80 -27.40 7.94
N LYS A 67 16.38 -26.66 6.91
CA LYS A 67 16.59 -27.03 5.50
C LYS A 67 17.78 -26.36 4.86
N ARG A 68 18.53 -25.54 5.61
CA ARG A 68 19.73 -24.83 5.11
C ARG A 68 19.41 -23.92 3.91
N VAL A 69 18.17 -23.44 3.79
CA VAL A 69 17.76 -22.51 2.74
C VAL A 69 18.48 -21.19 2.97
N LEU A 70 19.08 -20.63 1.92
CA LEU A 70 19.80 -19.36 2.04
C LEU A 70 18.83 -18.18 2.04
N TYR A 71 19.07 -17.24 2.95
CA TYR A 71 18.36 -15.97 3.02
C TYR A 71 19.30 -14.83 3.38
N ASP A 72 18.85 -13.62 3.08
CA ASP A 72 19.51 -12.39 3.48
C ASP A 72 18.81 -11.82 4.72
N ASN A 73 19.60 -11.47 5.73
CA ASN A 73 19.17 -10.88 6.99
C ASN A 73 19.59 -9.41 7.01
N LEU A 74 18.61 -8.52 6.90
CA LEU A 74 18.81 -7.11 6.63
C LEU A 74 18.22 -6.28 7.76
N VAL A 75 18.81 -5.13 8.05
CA VAL A 75 18.16 -4.06 8.80
C VAL A 75 18.04 -2.85 7.90
N VAL A 76 16.86 -2.25 7.83
CA VAL A 76 16.55 -1.07 7.03
C VAL A 76 15.87 -0.01 7.89
N SER A 77 16.09 1.26 7.59
CA SER A 77 15.31 2.39 8.14
C SER A 77 14.15 2.70 7.21
N ILE A 78 12.93 2.58 7.71
CA ILE A 78 11.69 2.82 6.97
C ILE A 78 10.94 3.97 7.64
N GLY A 79 11.00 5.17 7.03
CA GLY A 79 10.37 6.36 7.59
C GLY A 79 10.86 6.69 9.01
N GLY A 80 12.14 6.42 9.30
CA GLY A 80 12.75 6.61 10.62
C GLY A 80 12.62 5.44 11.59
N ASP A 81 11.83 4.41 11.28
CA ASP A 81 11.67 3.20 12.10
C ASP A 81 12.55 2.06 11.57
N SER A 82 13.29 1.39 12.44
CA SER A 82 14.14 0.27 12.04
C SER A 82 13.31 -1.00 11.83
N ALA A 83 13.59 -1.73 10.76
CA ALA A 83 12.98 -3.01 10.48
C ALA A 83 14.05 -4.06 10.16
N ARG A 84 13.93 -5.24 10.77
CA ARG A 84 14.72 -6.42 10.41
C ARG A 84 13.91 -7.26 9.44
N ILE A 85 14.54 -7.73 8.38
CA ILE A 85 13.88 -8.48 7.31
C ILE A 85 14.71 -9.70 6.96
N PHE A 86 14.07 -10.87 6.92
CA PHE A 86 14.64 -12.09 6.35
C PHE A 86 14.01 -12.32 4.98
N ILE A 87 14.84 -12.35 3.93
CA ILE A 87 14.40 -12.51 2.55
C ILE A 87 15.03 -13.79 1.98
N PRO A 88 14.23 -14.82 1.63
CA PRO A 88 14.76 -16.00 0.96
C PRO A 88 15.49 -15.60 -0.31
N GLN A 89 16.66 -16.17 -0.58
CA GLN A 89 17.43 -15.81 -1.77
C GLN A 89 16.79 -16.25 -3.09
N SER A 90 15.74 -17.08 -3.03
CA SER A 90 14.86 -17.39 -4.16
C SER A 90 13.88 -16.26 -4.50
N VAL A 91 13.69 -15.29 -3.60
CA VAL A 91 12.79 -14.15 -3.76
C VAL A 91 13.60 -12.92 -4.18
N LYS A 92 13.21 -12.29 -5.28
CA LYS A 92 13.90 -11.11 -5.83
C LYS A 92 12.98 -9.89 -5.83
N PRO A 93 13.54 -8.68 -5.60
CA PRO A 93 12.80 -7.45 -5.87
C PRO A 93 12.30 -7.41 -7.32
N ASN A 94 11.13 -6.83 -7.55
CA ASN A 94 10.49 -6.68 -8.85
C ASN A 94 10.20 -7.99 -9.60
N GLN A 95 10.30 -9.15 -8.94
CA GLN A 95 9.86 -10.40 -9.53
C GLN A 95 8.35 -10.38 -9.80
N THR A 96 7.88 -11.14 -10.77
CA THR A 96 6.45 -11.20 -11.10
C THR A 96 5.63 -12.04 -10.13
N THR A 97 6.26 -13.02 -9.48
CA THR A 97 5.59 -13.97 -8.58
C THR A 97 5.34 -13.33 -7.21
N PRO A 98 4.07 -13.17 -6.79
CA PRO A 98 3.78 -12.58 -5.49
C PRO A 98 4.12 -13.51 -4.34
N VAL A 99 4.61 -12.96 -3.25
CA VAL A 99 5.12 -13.72 -2.09
C VAL A 99 4.30 -13.48 -0.84
N PRO A 100 4.12 -14.49 0.03
CA PRO A 100 3.60 -14.27 1.37
C PRO A 100 4.58 -13.44 2.21
N VAL A 101 4.04 -12.54 3.03
CA VAL A 101 4.81 -11.78 4.02
C VAL A 101 4.26 -12.06 5.41
N ILE A 102 5.14 -12.44 6.33
CA ILE A 102 4.78 -12.64 7.74
C ILE A 102 5.37 -11.50 8.57
N TRP A 103 4.47 -10.77 9.23
CA TRP A 103 4.75 -9.64 10.09
C TRP A 103 4.84 -10.14 11.53
N PHE A 104 6.05 -10.20 12.05
CA PHE A 104 6.34 -10.58 13.43
C PHE A 104 6.28 -9.35 14.32
N ILE A 105 5.39 -9.35 15.30
CA ILE A 105 5.18 -8.23 16.23
C ILE A 105 5.66 -8.63 17.61
N HIS A 106 6.73 -7.97 18.06
CA HIS A 106 7.47 -8.30 19.28
C HIS A 106 6.70 -7.98 20.57
N SER A 107 7.28 -8.32 21.73
CA SER A 107 6.70 -8.03 23.06
C SER A 107 7.33 -6.81 23.73
N ALA A 108 6.62 -6.22 24.70
CA ALA A 108 6.88 -4.88 25.23
C ALA A 108 8.38 -4.69 25.53
N GLN A 109 8.93 -3.52 25.16
CA GLN A 109 10.34 -3.15 25.38
C GLN A 109 11.37 -3.93 24.54
N ALA A 110 10.93 -4.75 23.58
CA ALA A 110 11.80 -5.28 22.54
C ALA A 110 11.79 -4.39 21.28
N ASP A 111 12.44 -4.84 20.21
CA ASP A 111 12.53 -4.12 18.93
C ASP A 111 12.57 -5.10 17.74
N HIS A 112 12.85 -4.57 16.55
CA HIS A 112 13.08 -5.32 15.31
C HIS A 112 14.07 -6.49 15.43
N ASN A 113 15.01 -6.48 16.38
CA ASN A 113 15.95 -7.58 16.61
C ASN A 113 15.30 -8.83 17.19
N SER A 114 14.04 -8.75 17.60
CA SER A 114 13.22 -9.92 17.95
C SER A 114 13.16 -10.96 16.83
N LEU A 115 13.31 -10.54 15.56
CA LEU A 115 13.43 -11.45 14.41
C LEU A 115 14.70 -12.31 14.45
N ASN A 116 15.76 -11.84 15.11
CA ASN A 116 17.00 -12.59 15.33
C ASN A 116 17.03 -13.36 16.65
N SER A 117 16.06 -13.17 17.53
CA SER A 117 15.98 -13.83 18.83
C SER A 117 14.72 -14.71 18.92
N VAL A 118 13.68 -14.23 19.58
CA VAL A 118 12.48 -15.00 19.92
C VAL A 118 11.69 -15.46 18.69
N PHE A 119 11.76 -14.74 17.58
CA PHE A 119 11.09 -15.11 16.33
C PHE A 119 12.01 -15.77 15.30
N LYS A 120 13.29 -15.98 15.62
CA LYS A 120 14.25 -16.47 14.62
C LYS A 120 13.81 -17.80 14.01
N TYR A 121 13.46 -18.76 14.85
CA TYR A 121 13.06 -20.09 14.37
C TYR A 121 11.79 -20.06 13.50
N PRO A 122 10.65 -19.46 13.91
CA PRO A 122 9.48 -19.38 13.03
C PRO A 122 9.71 -18.50 11.79
N ALA A 123 10.55 -17.47 11.86
CA ALA A 123 10.93 -16.67 10.68
C ALA A 123 11.74 -17.49 9.67
N GLU A 124 12.66 -18.35 10.13
CA GLU A 124 13.39 -19.28 9.27
C GLU A 124 12.48 -20.34 8.65
N LEU A 125 11.51 -20.88 9.41
CA LEU A 125 10.48 -21.78 8.85
C LEU A 125 9.62 -21.10 7.78
N ALA A 126 9.35 -19.79 7.92
CA ALA A 126 8.66 -19.00 6.90
C ALA A 126 9.52 -18.87 5.63
N VAL A 127 10.81 -18.57 5.80
CA VAL A 127 11.79 -18.47 4.71
C VAL A 127 11.88 -19.78 3.93
N GLU A 128 11.90 -20.93 4.63
CA GLU A 128 11.93 -22.26 4.02
C GLU A 128 10.72 -22.57 3.13
N LYS A 129 9.63 -21.83 3.33
CA LYS A 129 8.41 -21.92 2.52
C LYS A 129 8.26 -20.73 1.55
N GLY A 130 9.33 -19.95 1.35
CA GLY A 130 9.39 -18.86 0.39
C GLY A 130 8.73 -17.56 0.82
N ALA A 131 8.41 -17.38 2.11
CA ALA A 131 7.89 -16.12 2.64
C ALA A 131 9.01 -15.15 3.02
N ILE A 132 8.71 -13.85 2.91
CA ILE A 132 9.50 -12.81 3.58
C ILE A 132 9.01 -12.71 5.03
N ALA A 133 9.95 -12.65 5.97
CA ALA A 133 9.66 -12.39 7.38
C ALA A 133 10.18 -11.00 7.76
N ILE A 134 9.38 -10.21 8.45
CA ILE A 134 9.72 -8.84 8.86
C ILE A 134 9.30 -8.58 10.31
N CYS A 135 10.16 -7.89 11.06
CA CYS A 135 9.86 -7.33 12.37
C CYS A 135 10.31 -5.88 12.39
N GLN A 136 9.38 -4.98 12.67
CA GLN A 136 9.63 -3.54 12.81
C GLN A 136 9.80 -3.18 14.28
N THR A 137 10.49 -2.08 14.58
CA THR A 137 10.59 -1.54 15.95
C THR A 137 9.29 -0.87 16.39
N LEU A 138 8.51 -0.35 15.44
CA LEU A 138 7.16 0.18 15.67
C LEU A 138 7.13 1.30 16.73
N GLY A 139 8.16 2.15 16.74
CA GLY A 139 8.29 3.24 17.72
C GLY A 139 8.74 2.80 19.13
N GLY A 140 9.19 1.55 19.29
CA GLY A 140 9.84 1.05 20.51
C GLY A 140 8.89 0.65 21.64
N THR A 141 7.60 1.00 21.55
CA THR A 141 6.55 0.58 22.49
C THR A 141 5.35 -0.01 21.75
N LEU A 142 4.96 -1.22 22.14
CA LEU A 142 4.18 -2.17 21.34
C LEU A 142 2.68 -2.06 21.47
N TRP A 143 2.24 -0.83 21.54
CA TRP A 143 0.84 -0.56 21.68
C TRP A 143 0.27 -0.04 20.37
N THR A 144 -1.02 -0.24 20.24
CA THR A 144 -1.86 0.04 19.07
C THR A 144 -2.00 1.51 18.72
N ASN A 145 -1.05 2.38 19.08
CA ASN A 145 -1.21 3.81 18.82
C ASN A 145 -0.99 4.18 17.34
N ASP A 146 -1.40 5.40 16.98
CA ASP A 146 -1.29 5.94 15.63
C ASP A 146 0.13 5.88 15.06
N THR A 147 1.15 6.08 15.90
CA THR A 147 2.56 6.02 15.52
C THR A 147 2.93 4.59 15.11
N ALA A 148 2.63 3.59 15.93
CA ALA A 148 2.90 2.19 15.62
C ALA A 148 2.18 1.72 14.35
N GLN A 149 0.92 2.10 14.17
CA GLN A 149 0.20 1.82 12.92
C GLN A 149 0.78 2.57 11.71
N GLY A 150 1.24 3.80 11.90
CA GLY A 150 1.96 4.58 10.90
C GLY A 150 3.20 3.85 10.42
N HIS A 151 4.01 3.34 11.35
CA HIS A 151 5.16 2.51 11.03
C HIS A 151 4.76 1.21 10.32
N GLN A 152 3.69 0.54 10.76
CA GLN A 152 3.19 -0.66 10.06
C GLN A 152 2.80 -0.37 8.60
N ARG A 153 2.10 0.75 8.34
CA ARG A 153 1.73 1.19 6.99
C ARG A 153 2.97 1.50 6.15
N ASN A 154 3.96 2.18 6.73
CA ASN A 154 5.22 2.49 6.06
C ASN A 154 6.00 1.22 5.70
N GLY A 155 6.03 0.24 6.62
CA GLY A 155 6.65 -1.07 6.38
C GLY A 155 5.98 -1.81 5.22
N TYR A 156 4.64 -1.83 5.18
CA TYR A 156 3.89 -2.43 4.06
C TYR A 156 4.16 -1.70 2.75
N ALA A 157 4.10 -0.37 2.73
CA ALA A 157 4.38 0.43 1.54
C ALA A 157 5.79 0.16 1.01
N TYR A 158 6.78 0.10 1.90
CA TYR A 158 8.17 -0.23 1.57
C TYR A 158 8.31 -1.62 0.94
N LEU A 159 7.77 -2.67 1.59
CA LEU A 159 7.89 -4.04 1.06
C LEU A 159 7.09 -4.21 -0.24
N SER A 160 5.88 -3.67 -0.32
CA SER A 160 5.02 -3.79 -1.52
C SER A 160 5.57 -3.03 -2.72
N GLY A 161 6.37 -1.98 -2.50
CA GLY A 161 7.11 -1.29 -3.57
C GLY A 161 8.29 -2.09 -4.12
N LEU A 162 8.80 -3.08 -3.36
CA LEU A 162 9.94 -3.91 -3.75
C LEU A 162 9.51 -5.32 -4.20
N PHE A 163 8.48 -5.88 -3.58
CA PHE A 163 8.03 -7.26 -3.80
C PHE A 163 6.52 -7.27 -3.96
N PRO A 164 5.96 -7.91 -5.00
CA PRO A 164 4.53 -8.13 -5.03
C PRO A 164 4.11 -9.02 -3.86
N ILE A 165 3.19 -8.55 -3.03
CA ILE A 165 2.74 -9.25 -1.83
C ILE A 165 1.47 -10.06 -2.15
N ARG A 166 1.53 -11.39 -1.98
CA ARG A 166 0.39 -12.29 -2.19
C ARG A 166 -0.66 -12.16 -1.08
N ALA A 167 -0.19 -12.08 0.15
CA ALA A 167 -0.96 -11.99 1.39
C ALA A 167 -0.02 -11.60 2.54
N SER A 168 -0.58 -10.91 3.52
CA SER A 168 0.08 -10.57 4.78
C SER A 168 -0.44 -11.46 5.90
N TYR A 169 0.43 -11.87 6.82
CA TYR A 169 0.05 -12.65 8.00
C TYR A 169 0.65 -12.01 9.25
N MET A 170 -0.11 -12.01 10.34
CA MET A 170 0.36 -11.50 11.63
C MET A 170 0.81 -12.67 12.50
N TRP A 171 2.01 -12.56 13.03
CA TRP A 171 2.52 -13.42 14.10
C TRP A 171 2.88 -12.56 15.29
N SER A 172 2.32 -12.84 16.46
CA SER A 172 2.64 -12.06 17.65
C SER A 172 2.62 -12.88 18.93
N LEU A 173 3.29 -12.34 19.94
CA LEU A 173 3.25 -12.89 21.29
C LEU A 173 3.18 -11.79 22.36
N SER A 174 2.53 -12.09 23.49
CA SER A 174 2.38 -11.18 24.63
C SER A 174 1.84 -9.79 24.21
N ALA A 175 2.47 -8.70 24.65
CA ALA A 175 2.03 -7.33 24.38
C ALA A 175 1.82 -7.00 22.88
N GLY A 176 2.65 -7.56 21.99
CA GLY A 176 2.51 -7.38 20.54
C GLY A 176 1.19 -7.91 19.98
N GLY A 177 0.49 -8.75 20.75
CA GLY A 177 -0.86 -9.19 20.46
C GLY A 177 -1.83 -8.05 20.22
N ALA A 178 -1.72 -6.95 20.98
CA ALA A 178 -2.67 -5.84 20.85
C ALA A 178 -2.58 -5.22 19.46
N LEU A 179 -1.35 -4.86 19.05
CA LEU A 179 -1.09 -4.28 17.73
C LEU A 179 -1.44 -5.26 16.60
N ALA A 180 -1.15 -6.55 16.75
CA ALA A 180 -1.53 -7.56 15.76
C ALA A 180 -3.04 -7.67 15.58
N CYS A 181 -3.80 -7.69 16.69
CA CYS A 181 -5.25 -7.77 16.66
C CYS A 181 -5.86 -6.52 16.03
N GLU A 182 -5.39 -5.34 16.42
CA GLU A 182 -5.91 -4.09 15.88
C GLU A 182 -5.54 -3.91 14.41
N ASN A 183 -4.29 -4.20 14.02
CA ASN A 183 -3.87 -4.16 12.62
C ASN A 183 -4.78 -5.02 11.74
N TYR A 184 -5.17 -6.21 12.22
CA TYR A 184 -6.06 -7.07 11.47
C TYR A 184 -7.51 -6.57 11.46
N GLY A 185 -8.09 -6.31 12.63
CA GLY A 185 -9.50 -5.91 12.75
C GLY A 185 -9.78 -4.55 12.11
N SER A 186 -8.85 -3.60 12.20
CA SER A 186 -8.93 -2.27 11.60
C SER A 186 -8.39 -2.22 10.17
N LYS A 187 -7.85 -3.33 9.65
CA LYS A 187 -7.29 -3.45 8.29
C LYS A 187 -6.22 -2.40 7.98
N VAL A 188 -5.31 -2.17 8.94
CA VAL A 188 -4.28 -1.12 8.88
C VAL A 188 -3.40 -1.25 7.65
N ILE A 189 -3.11 -2.49 7.23
CA ILE A 189 -2.45 -2.81 5.96
C ILE A 189 -3.32 -3.78 5.15
N PRO A 190 -3.25 -3.75 3.81
CA PRO A 190 -4.12 -4.58 2.98
C PRO A 190 -3.68 -6.04 2.98
N GLY A 191 -4.63 -6.92 2.65
CA GLY A 191 -4.35 -8.34 2.38
C GLY A 191 -3.97 -9.18 3.60
N ILE A 192 -4.25 -8.73 4.83
CA ILE A 192 -4.06 -9.55 6.02
C ILE A 192 -5.02 -10.74 5.96
N ASN A 193 -4.46 -11.94 6.00
CA ASN A 193 -5.20 -13.18 5.79
C ASN A 193 -5.19 -14.12 6.98
N GLY A 194 -4.38 -13.81 8.00
CA GLY A 194 -4.40 -14.59 9.22
C GLY A 194 -3.64 -13.94 10.36
N LEU A 195 -4.07 -14.30 11.57
CA LEU A 195 -3.43 -13.93 12.83
C LEU A 195 -3.14 -15.19 13.63
N TYR A 196 -1.86 -15.39 13.95
CA TYR A 196 -1.39 -16.37 14.91
C TYR A 196 -0.91 -15.65 16.18
N LEU A 197 -1.64 -15.86 17.27
CA LEU A 197 -1.51 -15.09 18.51
C LEU A 197 -1.10 -16.00 19.67
N VAL A 198 0.09 -15.83 20.24
CA VAL A 198 0.59 -16.66 21.34
C VAL A 198 0.59 -15.88 22.65
N ASN A 199 -0.23 -16.29 23.63
CA ASN A 199 -0.37 -15.64 24.94
C ASN A 199 -0.52 -14.11 24.81
N GLY A 200 -1.24 -13.68 23.78
CA GLY A 200 -1.20 -12.31 23.29
C GLY A 200 -2.33 -11.43 23.83
N VAL A 201 -2.00 -10.17 24.06
CA VAL A 201 -2.95 -9.16 24.56
C VAL A 201 -4.01 -8.88 23.50
N TYR A 202 -5.27 -8.83 23.92
CA TYR A 202 -6.41 -8.39 23.09
C TYR A 202 -7.21 -7.25 23.74
N ASP A 203 -7.05 -7.05 25.04
CA ASP A 203 -7.75 -5.99 25.78
C ASP A 203 -6.72 -5.08 26.44
N LEU A 204 -6.49 -3.93 25.84
CA LEU A 204 -5.53 -2.96 26.38
C LEU A 204 -5.99 -2.37 27.71
N ARG A 205 -7.31 -2.22 27.88
CA ARG A 205 -7.87 -1.63 29.08
C ARG A 205 -7.61 -2.53 30.29
N ASP A 206 -7.74 -3.84 30.10
CA ASP A 206 -7.38 -4.82 31.12
C ASP A 206 -5.92 -4.69 31.55
N ILE A 207 -4.98 -4.72 30.60
CA ILE A 207 -3.55 -4.63 30.93
C ILE A 207 -3.22 -3.30 31.61
N HIS A 208 -3.80 -2.20 31.13
CA HIS A 208 -3.63 -0.87 31.70
C HIS A 208 -4.12 -0.83 33.15
N ASP A 209 -5.33 -1.30 33.43
CA ASP A 209 -5.96 -1.13 34.75
C ASP A 209 -5.49 -2.14 35.80
N ARG A 210 -5.01 -3.31 35.38
CA ARG A 210 -4.65 -4.43 36.26
C ARG A 210 -3.35 -4.23 37.03
N SER A 211 -2.37 -3.52 36.47
CA SER A 211 -1.04 -3.43 37.07
C SER A 211 -0.45 -2.02 37.00
N LEU A 212 0.39 -1.67 37.98
CA LEU A 212 1.14 -0.41 37.97
C LEU A 212 2.01 -0.29 36.71
N ARG A 213 2.68 -1.39 36.31
CA ARG A 213 3.46 -1.45 35.07
C ARG A 213 2.61 -1.20 33.84
N GLY A 214 1.39 -1.73 33.79
CA GLY A 214 0.43 -1.49 32.73
C GLY A 214 0.01 -0.02 32.65
N ARG A 215 -0.36 0.59 33.78
CA ARG A 215 -0.70 2.03 33.85
C ARG A 215 0.44 2.91 33.35
N ILE A 216 1.67 2.62 33.75
CA ILE A 216 2.84 3.40 33.30
C ILE A 216 3.08 3.15 31.80
N SER A 217 3.32 1.90 31.40
CA SER A 217 3.75 1.59 30.03
C SER A 217 2.68 1.87 28.95
N ILE A 218 1.40 1.69 29.24
CA ILE A 218 0.29 2.02 28.33
C ILE A 218 -0.09 3.49 28.50
N GLY A 219 -0.10 4.02 29.72
CA GLY A 219 -0.37 5.44 29.96
C GLY A 219 0.61 6.35 29.22
N ASP A 220 1.91 6.06 29.30
CA ASP A 220 2.96 6.81 28.59
C ASP A 220 2.79 6.71 27.06
N ALA A 221 2.31 5.58 26.56
CA ALA A 221 2.18 5.34 25.13
C ALA A 221 0.94 5.98 24.48
N PHE A 222 -0.09 6.33 25.25
CA PHE A 222 -1.35 6.89 24.75
C PHE A 222 -1.72 8.25 25.34
N GLY A 223 -1.15 8.64 26.48
CA GLY A 223 -1.41 9.91 27.18
C GLY A 223 -2.81 10.06 27.77
N SER A 224 -3.78 9.23 27.39
CA SER A 224 -5.14 9.26 27.94
C SER A 224 -5.87 7.93 27.78
N THR A 225 -6.88 7.70 28.63
CA THR A 225 -7.75 6.52 28.57
C THR A 225 -8.63 6.48 27.33
N ALA A 226 -9.04 7.65 26.81
CA ALA A 226 -9.80 7.76 25.57
C ALA A 226 -8.99 7.27 24.35
N GLN A 227 -7.70 7.59 24.31
CA GLN A 227 -6.79 7.10 23.26
C GLN A 227 -6.55 5.59 23.36
N ILE A 228 -6.40 5.07 24.58
CA ILE A 228 -6.34 3.61 24.80
C ILE A 228 -7.60 2.94 24.26
N ASP A 229 -8.77 3.52 24.53
CA ASP A 229 -10.05 2.96 24.08
C ASP A 229 -10.24 3.05 22.56
N ALA A 230 -9.84 4.16 21.92
CA ALA A 230 -9.88 4.30 20.47
C ALA A 230 -9.07 3.22 19.74
N HIS A 231 -8.01 2.75 20.39
CA HIS A 231 -7.07 1.77 19.85
C HIS A 231 -7.17 0.38 20.51
N ASN A 232 -8.22 0.11 21.29
CA ASN A 232 -8.39 -1.17 21.95
C ASN A 232 -9.05 -2.18 21.00
N PRO A 233 -8.38 -3.27 20.58
CA PRO A 233 -8.97 -4.24 19.65
C PRO A 233 -10.20 -4.96 20.25
N LYS A 234 -10.35 -4.99 21.58
CA LYS A 234 -11.59 -5.45 22.23
C LYS A 234 -12.80 -4.62 21.85
N ARG A 235 -12.64 -3.34 21.54
CA ARG A 235 -13.74 -2.42 21.22
C ARG A 235 -14.18 -2.45 19.75
N LEU A 236 -13.40 -3.06 18.86
CA LEU A 236 -13.80 -3.25 17.45
C LEU A 236 -15.10 -4.07 17.35
N PRO A 237 -16.01 -3.78 16.42
CA PRO A 237 -17.26 -4.54 16.28
C PRO A 237 -16.99 -5.98 15.81
N SER A 238 -17.91 -6.92 16.04
CA SER A 238 -17.75 -8.32 15.59
C SER A 238 -17.63 -8.45 14.07
N SER A 239 -18.16 -7.48 13.31
CA SER A 239 -17.99 -7.38 11.85
C SER A 239 -16.55 -7.13 11.42
N ALA A 240 -15.69 -6.61 12.29
CA ALA A 240 -14.26 -6.44 12.03
C ALA A 240 -13.55 -7.79 11.80
N TRP A 241 -14.09 -8.87 12.38
CA TRP A 241 -13.52 -10.22 12.29
C TRP A 241 -14.15 -11.08 11.18
N ALA A 242 -15.07 -10.52 10.39
CA ALA A 242 -15.73 -11.26 9.33
C ALA A 242 -14.73 -11.77 8.28
N GLY A 243 -14.80 -13.07 7.97
CA GLY A 243 -13.93 -13.73 6.98
C GLY A 243 -12.46 -13.87 7.40
N THR A 244 -12.11 -13.54 8.64
CA THR A 244 -10.73 -13.63 9.13
C THR A 244 -10.30 -15.07 9.46
N ASN A 245 -9.00 -15.33 9.47
CA ASN A 245 -8.45 -16.56 10.05
C ASN A 245 -7.67 -16.23 11.32
N ILE A 246 -8.10 -16.75 12.46
CA ILE A 246 -7.51 -16.48 13.76
C ILE A 246 -7.21 -17.81 14.44
N ARG A 247 -5.97 -17.96 14.89
CA ARG A 247 -5.59 -19.02 15.81
C ARG A 247 -4.91 -18.41 17.03
N VAL A 248 -5.43 -18.73 18.20
CA VAL A 248 -4.84 -18.33 19.47
C VAL A 248 -4.20 -19.53 20.15
N VAL A 249 -3.01 -19.34 20.70
CA VAL A 249 -2.35 -20.26 21.61
C VAL A 249 -2.41 -19.63 22.99
N VAL A 250 -3.01 -20.34 23.94
CA VAL A 250 -3.21 -19.87 25.31
C VAL A 250 -2.89 -20.98 26.29
N SER A 251 -2.55 -20.62 27.53
CA SER A 251 -2.42 -21.64 28.56
C SER A 251 -3.80 -22.18 28.99
N ASP A 252 -3.83 -23.41 29.50
CA ASP A 252 -5.06 -24.05 29.99
C ASP A 252 -5.52 -23.52 31.36
N ALA A 253 -6.67 -24.02 31.80
CA ALA A 253 -7.32 -23.57 33.04
C ALA A 253 -6.58 -23.99 34.32
N ASP A 254 -5.72 -25.02 34.26
CA ASP A 254 -4.95 -25.50 35.40
C ASP A 254 -3.59 -24.78 35.50
N HIS A 255 -3.14 -24.17 34.40
CA HIS A 255 -1.86 -23.46 34.28
C HIS A 255 -2.05 -22.04 33.74
N VAL A 256 -2.95 -21.27 34.35
CA VAL A 256 -3.39 -19.97 33.82
C VAL A 256 -2.23 -18.96 33.70
N ASP A 257 -2.13 -18.35 32.53
CA ASP A 257 -1.30 -17.17 32.30
C ASP A 257 -1.87 -15.98 33.09
N THR A 258 -1.20 -15.62 34.18
CA THR A 258 -1.63 -14.51 35.04
C THR A 258 -1.23 -13.14 34.49
N SER A 259 -0.33 -13.09 33.50
CA SER A 259 0.11 -11.85 32.87
C SER A 259 -0.85 -11.42 31.76
N VAL A 260 -1.32 -12.39 30.96
CA VAL A 260 -2.29 -12.19 29.88
C VAL A 260 -3.39 -13.27 30.02
N PRO A 261 -4.35 -13.10 30.95
CA PRO A 261 -5.37 -14.10 31.21
C PRO A 261 -6.16 -14.51 29.97
N PRO A 262 -6.20 -15.82 29.62
CA PRO A 262 -6.82 -16.29 28.38
C PRO A 262 -8.27 -15.85 28.23
N THR A 263 -9.05 -15.87 29.32
CA THR A 263 -10.48 -15.51 29.35
C THR A 263 -10.76 -14.04 29.01
N LEU A 264 -9.79 -13.15 29.24
CA LEU A 264 -9.91 -11.72 28.96
C LEU A 264 -9.24 -11.32 27.64
N HIS A 265 -8.41 -12.21 27.08
CA HIS A 265 -7.66 -11.95 25.87
C HIS A 265 -7.91 -12.98 24.75
N GLY A 266 -7.04 -13.98 24.59
CA GLY A 266 -7.10 -14.90 23.45
C GLY A 266 -8.44 -15.62 23.30
N LEU A 267 -9.02 -16.11 24.39
CA LEU A 267 -10.34 -16.76 24.35
C LEU A 267 -11.46 -15.74 24.12
N ALA A 268 -11.33 -14.51 24.63
CA ALA A 268 -12.30 -13.44 24.37
C ALA A 268 -12.31 -13.03 22.89
N LEU A 269 -11.15 -12.94 22.25
CA LEU A 269 -11.03 -12.69 20.81
C LEU A 269 -11.73 -13.81 20.01
N VAL A 270 -11.41 -15.08 20.31
CA VAL A 270 -12.03 -16.22 19.63
C VAL A 270 -13.54 -16.20 19.83
N ALA A 271 -14.03 -15.96 21.05
CA ALA A 271 -15.46 -15.88 21.32
C ALA A 271 -16.14 -14.78 20.47
N LYS A 272 -15.50 -13.62 20.33
CA LYS A 272 -16.03 -12.51 19.53
C LYS A 272 -16.03 -12.78 18.02
N ALA A 273 -15.01 -13.48 17.53
CA ALA A 273 -14.84 -13.77 16.12
C ALA A 273 -15.58 -15.03 15.64
N LYS A 274 -15.97 -15.94 16.57
CA LYS A 274 -16.43 -17.30 16.27
C LYS A 274 -17.55 -17.40 15.22
N SER A 275 -18.48 -16.45 15.20
CA SER A 275 -19.63 -16.48 14.30
C SER A 275 -19.38 -15.82 12.94
N THR A 276 -18.32 -15.02 12.79
CA THR A 276 -18.06 -14.22 11.59
C THR A 276 -16.77 -14.58 10.88
N ALA A 277 -15.77 -15.10 11.61
CA ALA A 277 -14.49 -15.51 11.06
C ALA A 277 -14.61 -16.79 10.21
N LYS A 278 -13.72 -16.91 9.22
CA LYS A 278 -13.53 -18.15 8.45
C LYS A 278 -12.91 -19.24 9.34
N GLU A 279 -11.99 -18.83 10.21
CA GLU A 279 -11.45 -19.66 11.28
C GLU A 279 -11.29 -18.82 12.54
N ALA A 280 -11.76 -19.34 13.68
CA ALA A 280 -11.41 -18.86 15.02
C ALA A 280 -11.13 -20.09 15.89
N SER A 281 -9.84 -20.44 16.04
CA SER A 281 -9.40 -21.68 16.69
C SER A 281 -8.49 -21.42 17.90
N VAL A 282 -8.45 -22.39 18.81
CA VAL A 282 -7.66 -22.34 20.05
C VAL A 282 -6.72 -23.54 20.12
N ARG A 283 -5.51 -23.33 20.60
CA ARG A 283 -4.58 -24.37 21.05
C ARG A 283 -4.19 -24.10 22.50
N TYR A 284 -4.19 -25.14 23.33
CA TYR A 284 -3.89 -25.04 24.75
C TYR A 284 -2.49 -25.54 25.09
N HIS A 285 -1.88 -25.02 26.15
CA HIS A 285 -0.62 -25.50 26.72
C HIS A 285 -0.54 -25.30 28.24
N THR A 286 0.44 -25.92 28.89
CA THR A 286 0.57 -25.96 30.36
C THR A 286 1.66 -25.01 30.90
N LEU A 287 2.13 -24.03 30.11
CA LEU A 287 3.35 -23.26 30.41
C LEU A 287 3.10 -21.83 30.95
N GLY A 288 1.87 -21.52 31.37
CA GLY A 288 1.51 -20.15 31.79
C GLY A 288 1.80 -19.14 30.69
N HIS A 289 2.49 -18.05 31.01
CA HIS A 289 2.84 -17.01 30.02
C HIS A 289 3.92 -17.45 29.02
N ASN A 290 4.69 -18.50 29.30
CA ASN A 290 5.79 -18.91 28.43
C ASN A 290 5.26 -19.56 27.14
N PRO A 291 5.73 -19.11 25.96
CA PRO A 291 5.28 -19.67 24.70
C PRO A 291 5.80 -21.11 24.53
N PRO A 292 4.95 -22.08 24.14
CA PRO A 292 5.42 -23.44 23.90
C PRO A 292 6.24 -23.52 22.61
N SER A 293 7.32 -24.30 22.61
CA SER A 293 8.23 -24.42 21.46
C SER A 293 7.53 -24.92 20.19
N TRP A 294 6.51 -25.79 20.34
CA TRP A 294 5.71 -26.29 19.23
C TRP A 294 4.89 -25.20 18.53
N ALA A 295 4.63 -24.06 19.19
CA ALA A 295 3.87 -22.96 18.59
C ALA A 295 4.58 -22.39 17.35
N ASN A 296 5.91 -22.48 17.28
CA ASN A 296 6.69 -22.05 16.13
C ASN A 296 6.32 -22.83 14.85
N GLN A 297 6.21 -24.15 14.95
CA GLN A 297 5.84 -24.98 13.80
C GLN A 297 4.34 -24.87 13.52
N ASP A 298 3.50 -24.96 14.57
CA ASP A 298 2.04 -24.91 14.44
C ASP A 298 1.57 -23.62 13.76
N GLY A 299 2.14 -22.48 14.14
CA GLY A 299 1.75 -21.20 13.55
C GLY A 299 2.14 -21.07 12.09
N ILE A 300 3.33 -21.56 11.71
CA ILE A 300 3.77 -21.47 10.31
C ILE A 300 2.94 -22.43 9.47
N ASP A 301 2.62 -23.61 9.98
CA ASP A 301 1.73 -24.54 9.28
C ASP A 301 0.29 -24.00 9.19
N ALA A 302 -0.23 -23.33 10.22
CA ALA A 302 -1.51 -22.65 10.15
C ALA A 302 -1.52 -21.54 9.08
N ILE A 303 -0.51 -20.67 9.07
CA ILE A 303 -0.34 -19.60 8.08
C ILE A 303 -0.30 -20.16 6.66
N PHE A 304 0.51 -21.20 6.42
CA PHE A 304 0.63 -21.76 5.08
C PHE A 304 -0.58 -22.62 4.67
N ARG A 305 -1.35 -23.17 5.62
CA ARG A 305 -2.67 -23.73 5.33
C ARG A 305 -3.65 -22.65 4.89
N TRP A 306 -3.69 -21.50 5.57
CA TRP A 306 -4.51 -20.36 5.13
C TRP A 306 -4.07 -19.84 3.77
N HIS A 307 -2.76 -19.79 3.54
CA HIS A 307 -2.16 -19.41 2.26
C HIS A 307 -2.58 -20.35 1.12
N ALA A 308 -2.46 -21.66 1.33
CA ALA A 308 -2.87 -22.66 0.33
C ALA A 308 -4.38 -22.59 0.05
N ALA A 309 -5.19 -22.27 1.06
CA ALA A 309 -6.63 -22.08 0.90
C ALA A 309 -7.02 -20.82 0.11
N LEU A 310 -6.05 -19.97 -0.27
CA LEU A 310 -6.26 -18.90 -1.25
C LEU A 310 -6.25 -19.41 -2.69
N GLY A 311 -6.03 -20.72 -2.91
CA GLY A 311 -6.01 -21.40 -4.21
C GLY A 311 -4.78 -21.09 -5.07
N THR A 312 -4.58 -21.87 -6.14
CA THR A 312 -3.78 -21.47 -7.33
C THR A 312 -4.49 -20.44 -8.17
N THR A 313 -5.68 -20.01 -7.75
CA THR A 313 -6.18 -18.69 -8.11
C THR A 313 -5.06 -17.72 -7.77
N THR A 314 -4.42 -17.24 -8.83
CA THR A 314 -3.66 -16.01 -8.89
C THR A 314 -4.19 -15.10 -7.78
N PRO A 315 -3.34 -14.47 -6.93
CA PRO A 315 -3.81 -13.38 -6.05
C PRO A 315 -4.85 -12.64 -6.82
N PRO A 316 -6.08 -12.43 -6.27
CA PRO A 316 -7.20 -11.95 -7.06
C PRO A 316 -6.56 -10.97 -7.98
N THR A 317 -6.46 -11.34 -9.25
CA THR A 317 -6.01 -10.37 -10.21
C THR A 317 -7.19 -9.45 -10.01
N THR A 318 -6.99 -8.37 -9.26
CA THR A 318 -7.79 -7.18 -9.45
C THR A 318 -7.76 -7.11 -10.94
N THR A 319 -8.83 -7.57 -11.61
CA THR A 319 -8.88 -7.65 -13.07
C THR A 319 -8.27 -6.35 -13.49
N PRO A 320 -7.03 -6.32 -14.06
CA PRO A 320 -6.12 -5.19 -13.91
C PRO A 320 -6.94 -3.96 -14.14
N VAL A 321 -7.19 -3.17 -13.07
CA VAL A 321 -8.37 -2.30 -13.04
C VAL A 321 -8.34 -1.52 -14.33
N ALA A 322 -9.24 -1.86 -15.26
CA ALA A 322 -9.00 -1.54 -16.65
C ALA A 322 -9.07 -0.03 -16.75
N VAL A 323 -7.92 0.61 -16.96
CA VAL A 323 -7.84 2.05 -17.15
C VAL A 323 -8.15 2.27 -18.63
N PRO A 324 -9.24 2.99 -18.96
CA PRO A 324 -9.54 3.34 -20.35
C PRO A 324 -8.35 4.04 -21.00
N ALA A 325 -8.23 3.93 -22.32
CA ALA A 325 -7.21 4.67 -23.04
C ALA A 325 -7.46 6.18 -22.91
N PRO A 326 -6.43 7.01 -22.66
CA PRO A 326 -6.60 8.46 -22.67
C PRO A 326 -6.88 8.96 -24.10
N VAL A 327 -7.66 10.04 -24.22
CA VAL A 327 -7.84 10.75 -25.49
C VAL A 327 -6.57 11.45 -25.95
N ALA A 328 -5.68 11.79 -25.01
CA ALA A 328 -4.37 12.32 -25.30
C ALA A 328 -3.37 11.92 -24.21
N ARG A 329 -2.16 11.53 -24.63
CA ARG A 329 -1.04 11.20 -23.74
C ARG A 329 0.24 11.79 -24.31
N TRP A 330 0.91 12.64 -23.53
CA TRP A 330 2.22 13.20 -23.85
C TRP A 330 3.28 12.56 -22.96
N ASP A 331 4.17 11.80 -23.58
CA ASP A 331 5.37 11.22 -22.94
C ASP A 331 6.61 12.11 -23.12
N PHE A 332 6.46 13.25 -23.81
CA PHE A 332 7.52 14.22 -24.09
C PHE A 332 8.79 13.58 -24.70
N ALA A 333 8.60 12.58 -25.55
CA ALA A 333 9.69 11.82 -26.16
C ALA A 333 10.56 12.66 -27.11
N GLN A 334 9.97 13.70 -27.71
CA GLN A 334 10.67 14.63 -28.60
C GLN A 334 11.74 15.43 -27.82
N THR A 335 12.84 15.78 -28.49
CA THR A 335 13.91 16.61 -27.90
C THR A 335 13.54 18.08 -27.79
N SER A 336 12.65 18.55 -28.66
CA SER A 336 12.11 19.91 -28.72
C SER A 336 10.65 19.89 -29.20
N GLY A 337 9.93 20.99 -28.96
CA GLY A 337 8.55 21.13 -29.44
C GLY A 337 8.44 21.20 -30.98
N PRO A 338 7.23 21.01 -31.54
CA PRO A 338 5.99 20.76 -30.80
C PRO A 338 5.91 19.34 -30.20
N PHE A 339 5.43 19.25 -28.96
CA PHE A 339 5.26 17.96 -28.29
C PHE A 339 3.89 17.38 -28.67
N THR A 340 3.91 16.36 -29.52
CA THR A 340 2.68 15.74 -30.02
C THR A 340 2.29 14.57 -29.12
N ALA A 341 0.99 14.37 -28.88
CA ALA A 341 0.51 13.23 -28.12
C ALA A 341 0.82 11.91 -28.87
N SER A 342 0.89 10.82 -28.13
CA SER A 342 1.25 9.48 -28.65
C SER A 342 0.32 8.94 -29.74
N ASN A 343 -0.90 9.48 -29.87
CA ASN A 343 -1.83 9.18 -30.96
C ASN A 343 -1.62 10.06 -32.21
N GLY A 344 -0.56 10.86 -32.26
CA GLY A 344 -0.25 11.77 -33.37
C GLY A 344 -1.08 13.06 -33.39
N ALA A 345 -1.97 13.27 -32.43
CA ALA A 345 -2.81 14.46 -32.34
C ALA A 345 -2.29 15.48 -31.31
N PHE A 346 -2.96 16.63 -31.24
CA PHE A 346 -2.79 17.65 -30.20
C PHE A 346 -1.33 18.11 -30.02
N PRO A 347 -0.69 18.67 -31.07
CA PRO A 347 0.65 19.22 -30.94
C PRO A 347 0.65 20.39 -29.94
N LEU A 348 1.47 20.27 -28.91
CA LEU A 348 1.72 21.34 -27.93
C LEU A 348 2.82 22.26 -28.46
N SER A 349 2.42 23.46 -28.87
CA SER A 349 3.32 24.51 -29.37
C SER A 349 3.66 25.52 -28.29
N GLN A 350 4.85 26.09 -28.37
CA GLN A 350 5.33 27.09 -27.43
C GLN A 350 4.46 28.36 -27.46
N ILE A 351 4.06 28.83 -26.27
CA ILE A 351 3.33 30.10 -26.08
C ILE A 351 3.91 30.96 -24.95
N GLY A 352 4.74 30.39 -24.07
CA GLY A 352 5.47 31.15 -23.04
C GLY A 352 6.65 31.92 -23.63
N SER A 353 7.22 32.84 -22.85
CA SER A 353 8.38 33.64 -23.26
C SER A 353 9.69 32.84 -23.30
N THR A 354 9.76 31.69 -22.62
CA THR A 354 10.93 30.78 -22.65
C THR A 354 10.52 29.38 -23.07
N ALA A 355 11.35 28.70 -23.87
CA ALA A 355 11.06 27.33 -24.31
C ALA A 355 11.01 26.36 -23.11
N ALA A 356 10.01 25.46 -23.09
CA ALA A 356 9.98 24.36 -22.13
C ALA A 356 11.17 23.41 -22.38
N ALA A 357 12.00 23.19 -21.36
CA ALA A 357 13.18 22.33 -21.47
C ALA A 357 12.79 20.86 -21.25
N THR A 358 13.30 19.96 -22.09
CA THR A 358 13.10 18.52 -21.87
C THR A 358 14.09 18.00 -20.85
N ILE A 359 13.63 17.11 -19.97
CA ILE A 359 14.43 16.52 -18.89
C ILE A 359 14.30 15.01 -18.86
N ALA A 360 15.31 14.34 -18.30
CA ALA A 360 15.18 12.94 -17.91
C ALA A 360 14.37 12.84 -16.61
N THR A 361 13.54 11.80 -16.52
CA THR A 361 12.67 11.51 -15.38
C THR A 361 12.68 10.00 -15.12
N PRO A 362 12.23 9.55 -13.93
CA PRO A 362 12.04 8.12 -13.67
C PRO A 362 11.06 7.43 -14.66
N PHE A 363 10.27 8.24 -15.35
CA PHE A 363 9.19 7.81 -16.23
C PHE A 363 9.54 7.82 -17.73
N GLY A 364 10.79 8.17 -18.07
CA GLY A 364 11.21 8.53 -19.43
C GLY A 364 11.57 10.01 -19.51
N ARG A 365 11.02 10.74 -20.47
CA ARG A 365 11.22 12.20 -20.57
C ARG A 365 10.08 12.98 -19.93
N GLY A 366 10.38 14.22 -19.57
CA GLY A 366 9.44 15.20 -19.05
C GLY A 366 9.79 16.61 -19.48
N LEU A 367 9.07 17.59 -18.94
CA LEU A 367 9.33 19.01 -19.12
C LEU A 367 9.70 19.64 -17.79
N ALA A 368 10.74 20.48 -17.80
CA ALA A 368 11.01 21.43 -16.72
C ALA A 368 10.32 22.75 -17.07
N LEU A 369 9.30 23.12 -16.28
CA LEU A 369 8.58 24.37 -16.40
C LEU A 369 9.16 25.37 -15.39
N LYS A 370 9.63 26.53 -15.88
CA LYS A 370 10.42 27.48 -15.08
C LYS A 370 9.71 28.82 -14.84
N GLY A 371 8.39 28.81 -14.67
CA GLY A 371 7.65 30.04 -14.37
C GLY A 371 7.47 31.01 -15.56
N SER A 372 7.98 30.68 -16.74
CA SER A 372 7.90 31.49 -17.97
C SER A 372 7.71 30.65 -19.25
N SER A 373 7.77 29.34 -19.11
CA SER A 373 7.57 28.36 -20.18
C SER A 373 6.15 27.83 -20.16
N ALA A 374 5.48 27.90 -21.30
CA ALA A 374 4.12 27.38 -21.45
C ALA A 374 3.91 26.88 -22.87
N LEU A 375 3.06 25.86 -23.00
CA LEU A 375 2.69 25.25 -24.27
C LEU A 375 1.17 25.29 -24.46
N ALA A 376 0.70 25.22 -25.70
CA ALA A 376 -0.73 25.05 -25.97
C ALA A 376 -1.04 24.25 -27.22
N VAL A 377 -2.19 23.57 -27.18
CA VAL A 377 -2.97 23.23 -28.36
C VAL A 377 -3.90 24.43 -28.62
N PRO A 378 -3.80 25.09 -29.78
CA PRO A 378 -4.63 26.25 -30.09
C PRO A 378 -6.13 25.90 -30.05
N LYS A 379 -6.97 26.88 -29.67
CA LYS A 379 -8.44 26.74 -29.63
C LYS A 379 -9.06 26.12 -30.90
N ALA A 380 -8.47 26.40 -32.07
CA ALA A 380 -8.96 25.90 -33.36
C ALA A 380 -8.73 24.38 -33.54
N SER A 381 -7.82 23.80 -32.76
CA SER A 381 -7.40 22.39 -32.84
C SER A 381 -7.63 21.62 -31.54
N VAL A 382 -8.33 22.22 -30.57
CA VAL A 382 -8.56 21.64 -29.24
C VAL A 382 -9.39 20.35 -29.31
N GLY A 383 -10.33 20.25 -30.26
CA GLY A 383 -11.07 19.03 -30.59
C GLY A 383 -11.58 18.28 -29.35
N ALA A 384 -11.20 17.00 -29.23
CA ALA A 384 -11.64 16.11 -28.15
C ALA A 384 -11.15 16.51 -26.75
N LEU A 385 -10.25 17.49 -26.62
CA LEU A 385 -9.86 18.07 -25.33
C LEU A 385 -10.91 19.08 -24.81
N ASN A 386 -11.77 19.64 -25.67
CA ASN A 386 -12.88 20.51 -25.24
C ASN A 386 -14.05 19.68 -24.70
N ARG A 387 -13.93 19.24 -23.44
CA ARG A 387 -14.86 18.26 -22.84
C ARG A 387 -16.26 18.79 -22.59
N GLY A 388 -16.44 20.09 -22.39
CA GLY A 388 -17.76 20.68 -22.18
C GLY A 388 -18.66 20.65 -23.41
N ALA A 389 -18.08 20.61 -24.63
CA ALA A 389 -18.83 20.37 -25.87
C ALA A 389 -19.05 18.87 -26.17
N GLY A 390 -18.42 17.98 -25.39
CA GLY A 390 -18.49 16.52 -25.55
C GLY A 390 -19.22 15.84 -24.39
N SER A 391 -18.59 14.83 -23.78
CA SER A 391 -19.23 14.02 -22.70
C SER A 391 -19.53 14.81 -21.42
N GLY A 392 -18.96 16.01 -21.25
CA GLY A 392 -19.00 16.75 -19.99
C GLY A 392 -18.17 16.11 -18.86
N LYS A 393 -17.52 14.97 -19.13
CA LYS A 393 -16.66 14.23 -18.19
C LYS A 393 -15.20 14.36 -18.58
N VAL A 394 -14.32 14.35 -17.59
CA VAL A 394 -12.88 14.50 -17.81
C VAL A 394 -12.06 13.88 -16.69
N THR A 395 -10.88 13.37 -17.04
CA THR A 395 -9.78 13.17 -16.11
C THR A 395 -8.52 13.80 -16.68
N VAL A 396 -7.75 14.50 -15.85
CA VAL A 396 -6.41 14.97 -16.18
C VAL A 396 -5.45 14.41 -15.14
N ALA A 397 -4.35 13.78 -15.59
CA ALA A 397 -3.32 13.24 -14.72
C ALA A 397 -1.93 13.63 -15.20
N ALA A 398 -1.04 13.94 -14.26
CA ALA A 398 0.38 14.15 -14.52
C ALA A 398 1.21 13.77 -13.29
N TRP A 399 2.42 13.28 -13.52
CA TRP A 399 3.45 13.29 -12.49
C TRP A 399 4.02 14.69 -12.41
N VAL A 400 4.10 15.24 -11.20
CA VAL A 400 4.54 16.60 -10.92
C VAL A 400 5.58 16.56 -9.81
N ARG A 401 6.70 17.26 -10.00
CA ARG A 401 7.68 17.54 -8.95
C ARG A 401 7.85 19.06 -8.87
N GLN A 402 7.34 19.65 -7.80
CA GLN A 402 7.29 21.10 -7.63
C GLN A 402 7.93 21.51 -6.30
N ASN A 403 8.52 22.71 -6.24
CA ASN A 403 9.03 23.38 -5.03
C ASN A 403 8.48 24.81 -4.93
N ASP A 404 7.36 25.06 -5.59
CA ASP A 404 6.76 26.37 -5.81
C ASP A 404 5.74 26.65 -4.71
N PRO A 405 5.91 27.73 -3.94
CA PRO A 405 4.94 28.14 -2.91
C PRO A 405 3.78 28.97 -3.50
N ASN A 406 3.59 28.93 -4.82
CA ASN A 406 2.53 29.66 -5.51
C ASN A 406 1.67 28.72 -6.36
N THR A 407 0.51 29.23 -6.76
CA THR A 407 -0.39 28.55 -7.69
C THR A 407 0.27 28.28 -9.05
N GLY A 408 0.31 27.01 -9.43
CA GLY A 408 0.76 26.58 -10.76
C GLY A 408 -0.30 25.83 -11.55
N CYS A 409 -0.50 26.22 -12.81
CA CYS A 409 -1.31 25.49 -13.77
C CYS A 409 -0.48 24.38 -14.42
N VAL A 410 -0.89 23.12 -14.21
CA VAL A 410 -0.24 21.97 -14.85
C VAL A 410 -0.76 21.82 -16.28
N ALA A 411 -2.07 21.62 -16.45
CA ALA A 411 -2.68 21.51 -17.76
C ALA A 411 -4.22 21.65 -17.72
N GLY A 412 -4.83 22.17 -18.78
CA GLY A 412 -6.29 22.25 -18.90
C GLY A 412 -6.78 23.08 -20.08
N VAL A 413 -8.10 23.08 -20.31
CA VAL A 413 -8.74 24.03 -21.25
C VAL A 413 -9.10 25.29 -20.48
N TRP A 414 -8.33 26.35 -20.72
CA TRP A 414 -8.39 27.55 -19.89
C TRP A 414 -8.29 28.86 -20.69
N SER A 415 -9.29 29.73 -20.54
CA SER A 415 -9.22 31.15 -20.90
C SER A 415 -10.26 31.94 -20.12
N ASP A 416 -9.82 32.93 -19.34
CA ASP A 416 -10.69 33.84 -18.61
C ASP A 416 -10.81 35.21 -19.28
N SER A 417 -10.58 35.27 -20.60
CA SER A 417 -10.60 36.52 -21.36
C SER A 417 -12.01 37.12 -21.40
N ALA A 418 -12.15 38.41 -21.11
CA ALA A 418 -13.44 39.12 -21.20
C ALA A 418 -14.02 38.98 -22.62
N GLY A 419 -15.29 38.57 -22.72
CA GLY A 419 -15.97 38.31 -24.00
C GLY A 419 -15.65 36.95 -24.68
N ALA A 420 -14.70 36.19 -24.14
CA ALA A 420 -14.32 34.85 -24.63
C ALA A 420 -13.88 33.92 -23.48
N ALA A 421 -14.69 33.90 -22.42
CA ALA A 421 -14.46 33.10 -21.22
C ALA A 421 -14.68 31.61 -21.53
N GLY A 422 -13.63 30.94 -21.96
CA GLY A 422 -13.62 29.53 -22.37
C GLY A 422 -12.98 28.60 -21.35
N ARG A 423 -12.71 29.05 -20.11
CA ARG A 423 -12.28 28.14 -19.04
C ARG A 423 -13.33 27.06 -18.83
N SER A 424 -12.85 25.82 -18.84
CA SER A 424 -13.67 24.63 -18.75
C SER A 424 -13.20 23.75 -17.58
N TYR A 425 -11.95 23.30 -17.60
CA TYR A 425 -11.34 22.51 -16.53
C TYR A 425 -9.83 22.73 -16.49
N GLY A 426 -9.19 22.41 -15.36
CA GLY A 426 -7.73 22.41 -15.29
C GLY A 426 -7.15 21.79 -14.04
N LEU A 427 -6.03 21.11 -14.20
CA LEU A 427 -5.22 20.55 -13.13
C LEU A 427 -4.21 21.59 -12.65
N PHE A 428 -4.25 21.89 -11.36
CA PHE A 428 -3.45 22.90 -10.69
C PHE A 428 -2.82 22.33 -9.42
N TYR A 429 -1.89 23.09 -8.86
CA TYR A 429 -1.44 22.92 -7.49
C TYR A 429 -1.43 24.26 -6.77
N ASP A 430 -1.50 24.20 -5.44
CA ASP A 430 -1.38 25.35 -4.53
C ASP A 430 -2.34 26.52 -4.82
N VAL A 431 -3.63 26.22 -4.92
CA VAL A 431 -4.67 27.24 -5.11
C VAL A 431 -5.09 27.81 -3.75
N SER A 432 -4.35 28.78 -3.23
CA SER A 432 -4.49 29.22 -1.84
C SER A 432 -5.83 29.89 -1.49
N SER A 433 -6.44 30.61 -2.43
CA SER A 433 -7.55 31.55 -2.17
C SER A 433 -8.76 30.93 -1.47
N TYR A 434 -9.02 29.64 -1.67
CA TYR A 434 -10.21 28.99 -1.11
C TYR A 434 -9.92 27.56 -0.61
N GLY A 435 -8.78 27.33 0.03
CA GLY A 435 -8.51 26.05 0.72
C GLY A 435 -7.72 25.02 -0.10
N GLY A 436 -7.14 25.41 -1.23
CA GLY A 436 -6.23 24.61 -2.04
C GLY A 436 -4.74 24.87 -1.77
N ALA A 437 -4.38 25.65 -0.73
CA ALA A 437 -2.99 25.91 -0.36
C ALA A 437 -2.23 24.59 -0.12
N ASP A 438 -1.05 24.45 -0.73
CA ASP A 438 -0.15 23.30 -0.70
C ASP A 438 -0.80 21.96 -1.12
N ARG A 439 -1.83 22.01 -1.98
CA ARG A 439 -2.62 20.84 -2.39
C ARG A 439 -2.63 20.63 -3.89
N ALA A 440 -2.91 19.39 -4.30
CA ALA A 440 -3.34 19.12 -5.67
C ALA A 440 -4.78 19.59 -5.84
N CYS A 441 -5.03 20.35 -6.91
CA CYS A 441 -6.32 21.00 -7.16
C CYS A 441 -6.82 20.71 -8.57
N PHE A 442 -8.14 20.61 -8.72
CA PHE A 442 -8.78 20.44 -10.03
C PHE A 442 -9.99 21.34 -10.19
N TYR A 443 -9.84 22.33 -11.07
CA TYR A 443 -10.88 23.29 -11.43
C TYR A 443 -11.89 22.72 -12.41
N VAL A 444 -13.13 23.17 -12.25
CA VAL A 444 -14.25 22.95 -13.17
C VAL A 444 -15.02 24.26 -13.33
N SER A 445 -15.54 24.52 -14.51
CA SER A 445 -16.27 25.76 -14.76
C SER A 445 -17.29 25.58 -15.87
N ARG A 446 -18.49 26.13 -15.66
CA ARG A 446 -19.56 26.21 -16.67
C ARG A 446 -19.54 27.53 -17.42
N SER A 447 -19.31 28.63 -16.71
CA SER A 447 -19.37 30.00 -17.23
C SER A 447 -18.05 30.49 -17.83
N GLY A 448 -16.93 29.86 -17.46
CA GLY A 448 -15.58 30.34 -17.77
C GLY A 448 -15.15 31.59 -16.99
N GLY A 449 -16.07 32.22 -16.25
CA GLY A 449 -15.82 33.40 -15.41
C GLY A 449 -15.87 33.07 -13.93
N ALA A 450 -15.67 34.08 -13.07
CA ALA A 450 -15.73 33.93 -11.63
C ALA A 450 -17.02 33.24 -11.15
N THR A 451 -16.95 32.56 -10.00
CA THR A 451 -18.13 31.94 -9.40
C THR A 451 -19.10 33.04 -8.96
N PRO A 452 -20.42 32.92 -9.21
CA PRO A 452 -21.39 33.94 -8.79
C PRO A 452 -21.23 34.31 -7.31
N GLY A 453 -21.10 35.61 -7.04
CA GLY A 453 -20.87 36.15 -5.68
C GLY A 453 -19.41 36.17 -5.22
N TYR A 454 -18.46 35.74 -6.05
CA TYR A 454 -17.02 35.74 -5.72
C TYR A 454 -16.22 36.52 -6.77
N PRO A 455 -15.10 37.15 -6.37
CA PRO A 455 -14.22 37.88 -7.30
C PRO A 455 -13.42 36.94 -8.22
N TYR A 456 -13.20 35.70 -7.80
CA TYR A 456 -12.37 34.70 -8.48
C TYR A 456 -13.11 33.36 -8.54
N PRO A 457 -12.74 32.44 -9.46
CA PRO A 457 -13.26 31.08 -9.43
C PRO A 457 -12.96 30.40 -8.08
N ARG A 458 -14.00 29.87 -7.45
CA ARG A 458 -13.86 28.94 -6.32
C ARG A 458 -14.22 27.50 -6.69
N ASP A 459 -14.65 27.26 -7.92
CA ASP A 459 -15.18 25.99 -8.41
C ASP A 459 -14.04 24.99 -8.69
N TYR A 460 -13.52 24.37 -7.64
CA TYR A 460 -12.47 23.36 -7.73
C TYR A 460 -12.48 22.39 -6.55
N SER A 461 -11.99 21.18 -6.80
CA SER A 461 -11.66 20.22 -5.75
C SER A 461 -10.21 20.35 -5.29
N ALA A 462 -9.92 20.02 -4.03
CA ALA A 462 -8.57 20.04 -3.47
C ALA A 462 -8.34 18.94 -2.42
N THR A 463 -7.23 18.21 -2.52
CA THR A 463 -6.91 17.13 -1.57
C THR A 463 -6.82 17.64 -0.13
N LYS A 464 -7.26 16.85 0.87
CA LYS A 464 -6.96 17.10 2.29
C LYS A 464 -5.52 16.73 2.67
N THR A 465 -4.85 15.89 1.90
CA THR A 465 -3.41 15.67 2.01
C THR A 465 -2.63 16.82 1.36
N LEU A 466 -1.57 17.28 2.02
CA LEU A 466 -0.63 18.27 1.50
C LEU A 466 0.37 17.63 0.54
N MET A 467 0.86 18.41 -0.43
CA MET A 467 1.97 18.01 -1.28
C MET A 467 3.29 18.04 -0.52
N THR A 468 4.28 17.33 -1.02
CA THR A 468 5.65 17.33 -0.50
C THR A 468 6.55 18.00 -1.53
N PRO A 469 7.14 19.17 -1.21
CA PRO A 469 8.05 19.85 -2.13
C PRO A 469 9.19 18.94 -2.58
N GLY A 470 9.51 18.99 -3.88
CA GLY A 470 10.71 18.41 -4.45
C GLY A 470 10.63 16.91 -4.75
N VAL A 471 9.48 16.28 -4.50
CA VAL A 471 9.24 14.86 -4.77
C VAL A 471 8.30 14.70 -5.95
N TRP A 472 8.51 13.67 -6.77
CA TRP A 472 7.55 13.29 -7.80
C TRP A 472 6.27 12.75 -7.16
N GLN A 473 5.15 13.41 -7.45
CA GLN A 473 3.83 13.02 -6.99
C GLN A 473 2.85 12.94 -8.16
N LEU A 474 1.97 11.95 -8.15
CA LEU A 474 0.92 11.82 -9.15
C LEU A 474 -0.25 12.72 -8.76
N HIS A 475 -0.48 13.77 -9.55
CA HIS A 475 -1.62 14.66 -9.41
C HIS A 475 -2.70 14.22 -10.40
N VAL A 476 -3.92 13.99 -9.92
CA VAL A 476 -5.06 13.64 -10.78
C VAL A 476 -6.29 14.43 -10.39
N GLY A 477 -6.99 14.96 -11.38
CA GLY A 477 -8.30 15.56 -11.22
C GLY A 477 -9.33 14.88 -12.10
N THR A 478 -10.47 14.51 -11.53
CA THR A 478 -11.59 13.87 -12.24
C THR A 478 -12.85 14.71 -12.11
N TYR A 479 -13.68 14.76 -13.14
CA TYR A 479 -15.03 15.32 -13.08
C TYR A 479 -16.01 14.46 -13.86
N ASP A 480 -17.09 14.03 -13.21
CA ASP A 480 -18.06 13.07 -13.74
C ASP A 480 -19.34 13.70 -14.31
N GLY A 481 -19.40 15.03 -14.37
CA GLY A 481 -20.58 15.80 -14.77
C GLY A 481 -21.35 16.41 -13.58
N ALA A 482 -21.04 15.98 -12.36
CA ALA A 482 -21.66 16.51 -11.15
C ALA A 482 -20.68 16.78 -10.00
N VAL A 483 -19.54 16.10 -9.99
CA VAL A 483 -18.59 16.12 -8.88
C VAL A 483 -17.17 16.17 -9.40
N ALA A 484 -16.38 17.14 -8.90
CA ALA A 484 -14.94 17.20 -9.11
C ALA A 484 -14.21 16.53 -7.94
N THR A 485 -13.23 15.69 -8.23
CA THR A 485 -12.41 15.03 -7.21
C THR A 485 -10.92 15.16 -7.54
N SER A 486 -10.13 15.55 -6.56
CA SER A 486 -8.68 15.60 -6.66
C SER A 486 -8.04 14.41 -5.93
N TYR A 487 -7.01 13.84 -6.53
CA TYR A 487 -6.22 12.74 -6.00
C TYR A 487 -4.74 13.15 -5.95
N LEU A 488 -4.07 12.73 -4.88
CA LEU A 488 -2.63 12.79 -4.75
C LEU A 488 -2.12 11.37 -4.51
N ASN A 489 -1.15 10.92 -5.32
CA ASN A 489 -0.54 9.60 -5.20
C ASN A 489 -1.56 8.44 -5.16
N GLY A 490 -2.57 8.53 -6.02
CA GLY A 490 -3.61 7.51 -6.16
C GLY A 490 -4.73 7.57 -5.11
N VAL A 491 -4.75 8.58 -4.24
CA VAL A 491 -5.71 8.68 -3.11
C VAL A 491 -6.52 9.98 -3.17
N ALA A 492 -7.85 9.87 -3.14
CA ALA A 492 -8.76 10.99 -2.92
C ALA A 492 -9.00 11.18 -1.42
N SER A 493 -8.13 11.95 -0.77
CA SER A 493 -8.30 12.32 0.64
C SER A 493 -9.55 13.20 0.81
N ALA A 494 -10.50 12.77 1.63
CA ALA A 494 -11.75 13.48 1.88
C ALA A 494 -11.50 14.83 2.57
N TYR A 495 -12.10 15.89 2.03
CA TYR A 495 -12.11 17.23 2.60
C TYR A 495 -13.57 17.71 2.69
N PRO A 496 -14.36 17.15 3.64
CA PRO A 496 -15.83 17.27 3.64
C PRO A 496 -16.34 18.63 4.11
N SER A 497 -15.52 19.44 4.78
CA SER A 497 -15.90 20.76 5.28
C SER A 497 -14.73 21.73 5.23
N PHE A 498 -14.95 22.87 4.59
CA PHE A 498 -14.07 24.03 4.52
C PHE A 498 -14.93 25.29 4.59
N THR A 499 -14.55 26.24 5.43
CA THR A 499 -15.20 27.55 5.54
C THR A 499 -14.27 28.60 4.93
N ASP A 500 -14.76 29.35 3.94
CA ASP A 500 -13.97 30.42 3.32
C ASP A 500 -14.10 31.77 4.06
N SER A 501 -13.37 32.77 3.56
CA SER A 501 -13.34 34.12 4.13
C SER A 501 -14.68 34.86 4.07
N THR A 502 -15.65 34.38 3.29
CA THR A 502 -17.03 34.93 3.26
C THR A 502 -17.94 34.26 4.30
N GLY A 503 -17.46 33.23 5.01
CA GLY A 503 -18.22 32.43 5.97
C GLY A 503 -18.98 31.26 5.35
N ALA A 504 -18.91 31.07 4.03
CA ALA A 504 -19.56 29.95 3.35
C ALA A 504 -18.83 28.63 3.66
N THR A 505 -19.59 27.60 4.05
CA THR A 505 -19.05 26.26 4.39
C THR A 505 -19.50 25.22 3.38
N TYR A 506 -18.55 24.45 2.85
CA TYR A 506 -18.81 23.42 1.83
C TYR A 506 -17.69 22.39 1.76
N ALA A 507 -17.94 21.25 1.08
CA ALA A 507 -16.93 20.24 0.83
C ALA A 507 -15.96 20.69 -0.28
N ARG A 508 -14.66 20.43 -0.06
CA ARG A 508 -13.58 20.67 -1.03
C ARG A 508 -13.16 19.44 -1.78
N ASN A 509 -13.39 18.23 -1.24
CA ASN A 509 -13.09 17.00 -1.94
C ASN A 509 -13.93 15.84 -1.39
N PRO A 510 -14.81 15.25 -2.20
CA PRO A 510 -15.25 15.73 -3.51
C PRO A 510 -15.88 17.15 -3.45
N TYR A 511 -15.75 17.92 -4.52
CA TYR A 511 -16.41 19.23 -4.71
C TYR A 511 -17.65 19.06 -5.59
N ALA A 512 -18.82 19.44 -5.08
CA ALA A 512 -20.08 19.34 -5.82
C ALA A 512 -20.22 20.46 -6.85
N PHE A 513 -20.49 20.09 -8.11
CA PHE A 513 -20.64 21.00 -9.23
C PHE A 513 -21.50 20.37 -10.35
N SER A 514 -22.83 20.53 -10.28
CA SER A 514 -23.79 19.94 -11.24
C SER A 514 -24.02 20.76 -12.51
N SER A 515 -23.39 21.92 -12.64
CA SER A 515 -23.61 22.86 -13.75
C SER A 515 -22.99 22.40 -15.08
N GLY A 516 -22.15 21.35 -15.08
CA GLY A 516 -21.43 20.86 -16.26
C GLY A 516 -20.25 21.75 -16.66
N LEU A 517 -19.42 21.26 -17.57
CA LEU A 517 -18.27 22.03 -18.08
C LEU A 517 -18.69 23.04 -19.15
N ASN A 518 -17.88 24.09 -19.33
CA ASN A 518 -18.05 25.11 -20.34
C ASN A 518 -17.81 24.52 -21.74
N PRO A 519 -18.75 24.67 -22.70
CA PRO A 519 -18.63 24.09 -24.03
C PRO A 519 -17.86 24.98 -24.99
N LEU A 520 -17.59 26.24 -24.63
CA LEU A 520 -16.85 27.16 -25.48
C LEU A 520 -15.39 26.70 -25.59
N PRO A 521 -14.85 26.54 -26.81
CA PRO A 521 -13.46 26.12 -26.97
C PRO A 521 -12.50 27.22 -26.53
N ALA A 522 -11.45 26.82 -25.83
CA ALA A 522 -10.27 27.63 -25.53
C ALA A 522 -9.00 26.82 -25.84
N ASP A 523 -7.85 27.48 -25.70
CA ASP A 523 -6.57 26.78 -25.77
C ASP A 523 -6.51 25.70 -24.67
N PHE A 524 -6.03 24.50 -25.02
CA PHE A 524 -5.55 23.57 -24.01
C PHE A 524 -4.12 23.95 -23.67
N THR A 525 -3.88 24.48 -22.48
CA THR A 525 -2.58 24.97 -22.04
C THR A 525 -1.86 23.96 -21.16
N VAL A 526 -0.54 23.99 -21.17
CA VAL A 526 0.36 23.25 -20.27
C VAL A 526 1.37 24.22 -19.68
N GLY A 527 1.49 24.24 -18.36
CA GLY A 527 2.45 25.07 -17.62
C GLY A 527 2.05 26.54 -17.37
N ALA A 528 0.87 26.96 -17.82
CA ALA A 528 0.27 28.24 -17.48
C ALA A 528 -1.24 28.22 -17.76
N SER A 529 -1.97 29.21 -17.24
CA SER A 529 -3.37 29.49 -17.58
C SER A 529 -3.48 30.87 -18.22
N ARG A 530 -4.46 31.08 -19.13
CA ARG A 530 -4.77 32.42 -19.66
C ARG A 530 -5.78 33.15 -18.75
N THR A 531 -5.32 34.17 -18.04
CA THR A 531 -6.14 35.01 -17.15
C THR A 531 -6.21 36.43 -17.72
N GLY A 532 -7.42 36.93 -18.03
CA GLY A 532 -7.57 38.28 -18.58
C GLY A 532 -6.86 38.51 -19.93
N GLY A 533 -6.71 37.45 -20.75
CA GLY A 533 -6.01 37.51 -22.03
C GLY A 533 -4.49 37.30 -21.97
N VAL A 534 -3.89 37.32 -20.77
CA VAL A 534 -2.45 37.15 -20.56
C VAL A 534 -2.15 35.80 -19.90
N LEU A 535 -0.95 35.25 -20.10
CA LEU A 535 -0.52 34.06 -19.38
C LEU A 535 -0.19 34.38 -17.92
N GLY A 536 -0.66 33.54 -17.01
CA GLY A 536 -0.42 33.62 -15.57
C GLY A 536 -0.53 32.23 -14.92
N ASN A 537 -0.44 32.18 -13.60
CA ASN A 537 -0.35 30.93 -12.81
C ASN A 537 0.66 29.95 -13.43
N PHE A 538 1.84 30.47 -13.78
CA PHE A 538 2.88 29.67 -14.40
C PHE A 538 3.32 28.57 -13.44
N ALA A 539 3.44 27.34 -13.95
CA ALA A 539 4.03 26.28 -13.16
C ALA A 539 5.55 26.46 -13.06
N ILE A 540 6.06 26.33 -11.84
CA ILE A 540 7.48 26.12 -11.54
C ILE A 540 7.60 24.67 -11.05
N ALA A 541 7.62 23.74 -12.01
CA ALA A 541 7.57 22.31 -11.74
C ALA A 541 8.16 21.49 -12.88
N ASP A 542 8.64 20.30 -12.53
CA ASP A 542 8.89 19.25 -13.51
C ASP A 542 7.61 18.43 -13.72
N VAL A 543 7.27 18.15 -14.98
CA VAL A 543 6.04 17.44 -15.37
C VAL A 543 6.37 16.26 -16.27
N ALA A 544 5.76 15.11 -16.01
CA ALA A 544 5.90 13.90 -16.83
C ALA A 544 4.56 13.16 -16.98
N ARG A 545 4.44 12.36 -18.05
CA ARG A 545 3.28 11.52 -18.37
C ARG A 545 1.94 12.25 -18.27
N LEU A 546 1.83 13.40 -18.93
CA LEU A 546 0.58 14.16 -18.98
C LEU A 546 -0.46 13.38 -19.80
N ARG A 547 -1.63 13.14 -19.22
CA ARG A 547 -2.72 12.36 -19.83
C ARG A 547 -4.06 13.01 -19.58
N VAL A 548 -4.94 12.94 -20.59
CA VAL A 548 -6.33 13.40 -20.53
C VAL A 548 -7.25 12.27 -20.97
N TRP A 549 -8.32 12.03 -20.22
CA TRP A 549 -9.40 11.11 -20.56
C TRP A 549 -10.72 11.86 -20.75
N ASP A 550 -11.60 11.27 -21.57
CA ASP A 550 -12.97 11.71 -21.81
C ASP A 550 -14.00 11.15 -20.82
N VAL A 551 -13.52 10.41 -19.82
CA VAL A 551 -14.28 9.84 -18.71
C VAL A 551 -13.69 10.32 -17.37
N ALA A 552 -14.52 10.29 -16.32
CA ALA A 552 -14.03 10.37 -14.96
C ALA A 552 -13.50 9.00 -14.53
N LEU A 553 -12.19 8.89 -14.29
CA LEU A 553 -11.61 7.67 -13.76
C LEU A 553 -12.10 7.44 -12.32
N THR A 554 -12.39 6.19 -12.01
CA THR A 554 -12.72 5.77 -10.65
C THR A 554 -11.49 5.83 -9.74
N ALA A 555 -11.71 5.91 -8.42
CA ALA A 555 -10.62 5.85 -7.44
C ALA A 555 -9.73 4.60 -7.61
N ALA A 556 -10.32 3.46 -7.97
CA ALA A 556 -9.57 2.23 -8.24
C ALA A 556 -8.68 2.35 -9.48
N GLN A 557 -9.16 2.97 -10.56
CA GLN A 557 -8.37 3.22 -11.78
C GLN A 557 -7.22 4.20 -11.51
N VAL A 558 -7.48 5.28 -10.78
CA VAL A 558 -6.44 6.26 -10.39
C VAL A 558 -5.39 5.61 -9.48
N LYS A 559 -5.80 4.76 -8.53
CA LYS A 559 -4.89 3.99 -7.69
C LYS A 559 -4.07 2.98 -8.50
N ALA A 560 -4.66 2.35 -9.51
CA ALA A 560 -3.96 1.43 -10.40
C ALA A 560 -2.86 2.15 -11.20
N ILE A 561 -3.13 3.33 -11.75
CA ILE A 561 -2.11 4.17 -12.41
C ILE A 561 -0.96 4.46 -11.44
N TYR A 562 -1.26 4.95 -10.24
CA TYR A 562 -0.23 5.25 -9.25
C TYR A 562 0.62 4.02 -8.94
N THR A 563 -0.01 2.90 -8.60
CA THR A 563 0.68 1.67 -8.19
C THR A 563 1.61 1.14 -9.29
N GLN A 564 1.16 1.20 -10.55
CA GLN A 564 1.95 0.76 -11.68
C GLN A 564 3.15 1.68 -11.94
N GLU A 565 2.97 2.99 -11.84
CA GLU A 565 3.98 3.96 -12.24
C GLU A 565 4.95 4.31 -11.12
N SER A 566 4.50 4.30 -9.85
CA SER A 566 5.34 4.62 -8.70
C SER A 566 6.45 3.60 -8.48
N ALA A 567 6.33 2.38 -9.03
CA ALA A 567 7.38 1.37 -9.02
C ALA A 567 8.65 1.79 -9.81
N LEU A 568 8.58 2.89 -10.57
CA LEU A 568 9.69 3.46 -11.33
C LEU A 568 10.44 4.57 -10.57
N LEU A 569 9.87 5.09 -9.48
CA LEU A 569 10.51 6.07 -8.59
C LEU A 569 11.58 5.42 -7.72
#